data_AF-A0A381F888-F1
#
_entry.id   AF-A0A381F888-F1
#
_cell.length_a   1.000
_cell.length_b   1.000
_cell.length_c   1.000
_cell.angle_alpha   90.00
_cell.angle_beta   90.00
_cell.angle_gamma   90.00
#
_symmetry.space_group_name_H-M   'P 1'
#
loop_
_entity.id
_entity.type
_entity.pdbx_description
1 polymer ?
#
loop_
_entity_poly.entity_id
_entity_poly.type
_entity_poly.pdbx_seq_one_letter_code
_entity_poly.pdbx_strand_id
1 'polypeptide(L)' 'MNNIHDEFQVFKDELKKLNIDVQKIVKVGNGSMDFHEVFYKSPRYEDVKTVYVQRHTMDNLISRFKECYA' A
#
# COMPACT_ATOMS: atom_id res chain seq x y z
N MET A 1 0.12 -19.50 7.76
CA MET A 1 0.69 -18.46 8.65
C MET A 1 1.33 -17.44 7.72
N ASN A 2 0.56 -16.45 7.26
CA ASN A 2 1.07 -15.45 6.31
C ASN A 2 1.94 -14.47 7.08
N ASN A 3 3.22 -14.42 6.73
CA ASN A 3 4.14 -13.46 7.30
C ASN A 3 3.71 -12.05 6.91
N ILE A 4 4.03 -11.04 7.73
CA ILE A 4 3.81 -9.61 7.42
C ILE A 4 4.39 -9.24 6.04
N HIS A 5 5.44 -9.96 5.62
CA HIS A 5 6.06 -9.80 4.32
C HIS A 5 5.11 -10.17 3.16
N ASP A 6 4.24 -11.18 3.35
CA ASP A 6 3.40 -11.73 2.28
C ASP A 6 2.26 -10.77 1.90
N GLU A 7 1.64 -10.11 2.88
CA GLU A 7 0.50 -9.19 2.64
C GLU A 7 0.92 -7.93 1.87
N PHE A 8 2.07 -7.36 2.22
CA PHE A 8 2.59 -6.22 1.48
C PHE A 8 3.11 -6.60 0.10
N GLN A 9 3.53 -7.85 -0.12
CA GLN A 9 3.88 -8.32 -1.47
C GLN A 9 2.64 -8.36 -2.37
N VAL A 10 1.52 -8.95 -1.89
CA VAL A 10 0.26 -8.94 -2.64
C VAL A 10 -0.18 -7.50 -2.96
N PHE A 11 -0.11 -6.60 -1.97
CA PHE A 11 -0.42 -5.19 -2.18
C PHE A 11 0.43 -4.55 -3.28
N LYS A 12 1.76 -4.78 -3.27
CA LYS A 12 2.68 -4.27 -4.30
C LYS A 12 2.34 -4.82 -5.68
N ASP A 13 2.09 -6.12 -5.78
CA ASP A 13 1.78 -6.79 -7.04
C ASP A 13 0.48 -6.27 -7.65
N GLU A 14 -0.56 -6.05 -6.83
CA GLU A 14 -1.83 -5.49 -7.28
C GLU A 14 -1.70 -4.03 -7.75
N LEU A 15 -0.94 -3.20 -7.03
CA LEU A 15 -0.68 -1.81 -7.45
C LEU A 15 0.13 -1.74 -8.74
N LYS A 16 1.10 -2.65 -8.91
CA LYS A 16 1.93 -2.71 -10.12
C LYS A 16 1.09 -2.97 -11.38
N LYS A 17 0.03 -3.77 -11.29
CA LYS A 17 -0.94 -3.99 -12.38
C LYS A 17 -1.66 -2.71 -12.81
N LEU A 18 -1.73 -1.71 -11.93
CA LEU A 18 -2.32 -0.38 -12.17
C LEU A 18 -1.27 0.66 -12.60
N ASN A 19 -0.05 0.23 -12.94
CA ASN A 19 1.12 1.09 -13.18
C ASN A 19 1.51 1.97 -11.98
N ILE A 20 1.18 1.53 -10.76
CA ILE A 20 1.55 2.21 -9.52
C ILE A 20 2.75 1.48 -8.90
N ASP A 21 3.83 2.20 -8.63
CA ASP A 21 5.06 1.65 -8.07
C ASP A 21 5.24 2.02 -6.60
N VAL A 22 5.31 1.01 -5.72
CA VAL A 22 5.46 1.20 -4.27
C VAL A 22 6.95 1.32 -3.93
N GLN A 23 7.37 2.52 -3.56
CA GLN A 23 8.76 2.87 -3.29
C GLN A 23 9.22 2.44 -1.90
N LYS A 24 8.37 2.68 -0.89
CA LYS A 24 8.76 2.51 0.51
C LYS A 24 7.54 2.21 1.37
N ILE A 25 7.75 1.39 2.40
CA ILE A 25 6.75 1.08 3.41
C ILE A 25 7.41 1.27 4.76
N VAL A 26 6.81 2.10 5.62
CA VAL A 26 7.35 2.43 6.94
C VAL A 26 6.30 2.09 7.99
N LYS A 27 6.65 1.28 8.99
CA LYS A 27 5.78 1.10 10.16
C LYS A 27 5.74 2.41 10.94
N VAL A 28 4.54 2.95 11.13
CA VAL A 28 4.28 4.20 11.86
C VAL A 28 3.44 3.85 13.09
N GLY A 29 3.92 4.26 14.27
CA GLY A 29 3.24 4.02 15.52
C GLY A 29 4.16 3.54 16.63
N ASN A 30 3.67 3.68 17.85
CA ASN A 30 4.26 3.21 19.09
C ASN A 30 3.83 1.77 19.35
N GLY A 31 4.80 0.86 19.54
CA GLY A 31 4.74 -0.50 20.11
C GLY A 31 3.62 -1.47 19.72
N SER A 32 2.36 -1.05 19.84
CA SER A 32 1.12 -1.80 19.65
C SER A 32 0.35 -1.47 18.37
N MET A 33 0.66 -0.37 17.69
CA MET A 33 -0.03 -0.01 16.44
C MET A 33 0.60 -0.67 15.19
N ASP A 34 -0.23 -1.33 14.39
CA ASP A 34 0.13 -1.93 13.10
C ASP A 34 -0.25 -1.02 11.92
N PHE A 35 0.11 0.25 12.04
CA PHE A 35 -0.03 1.24 10.98
C PHE A 35 1.23 1.28 10.12
N HIS A 36 1.02 1.44 8.82
CA HIS A 36 2.09 1.57 7.85
C HIS A 36 1.81 2.75 6.93
N GLU A 37 2.87 3.50 6.65
CA GLU A 37 2.89 4.54 5.65
C GLU A 37 3.51 3.99 4.38
N VAL A 38 2.74 4.02 3.29
CA VAL A 38 3.11 3.48 1.99
C VAL A 38 3.35 4.63 1.03
N PHE A 39 4.58 4.75 0.55
CA PHE A 39 4.99 5.71 -0.45
C PHE A 39 4.91 5.07 -1.84
N TYR A 40 4.19 5.70 -2.77
CA TYR A 40 3.95 5.17 -4.10
C TYR A 40 4.05 6.25 -5.18
N LYS A 41 4.48 5.86 -6.38
CA LYS A 41 4.45 6.67 -7.59
C LYS A 41 3.31 6.20 -8.47
N SER A 42 2.43 7.12 -8.85
CA SER A 42 1.24 6.83 -9.65
C SER A 42 1.38 7.48 -11.03
N PRO A 43 0.81 6.90 -12.10
CA PRO A 43 0.86 7.50 -13.43
C PRO A 43 0.09 8.83 -13.54
N ARG A 44 -0.74 9.15 -12.54
CA ARG A 44 -1.55 10.38 -12.50
C ARG A 44 -0.83 11.58 -11.88
N TYR A 45 0.28 11.36 -11.20
CA TYR A 45 0.98 12.40 -10.44
C TYR A 45 2.49 12.33 -10.71
N GLU A 46 3.13 13.50 -10.86
CA GLU A 46 4.59 13.55 -11.03
C GLU A 46 5.32 13.19 -9.73
N ASP A 47 4.77 13.63 -8.60
CA ASP A 47 5.33 13.40 -7.26
C ASP A 47 4.97 12.04 -6.66
N VAL A 48 5.84 11.57 -5.76
CA VAL A 48 5.55 10.45 -4.88
C VAL A 48 4.42 10.85 -3.92
N LYS A 49 3.38 10.01 -3.85
CA LYS A 49 2.27 10.14 -2.91
C LYS A 49 2.42 9.13 -1.78
N THR A 50 1.71 9.37 -0.69
CA THR A 50 1.71 8.50 0.48
C THR A 50 0.28 8.16 0.90
N VAL A 51 0.10 6.97 1.49
CA VAL A 51 -1.16 6.55 2.10
C VAL A 51 -0.88 5.78 3.38
N TYR A 52 -1.72 5.99 4.38
CA TYR A 52 -1.67 5.25 5.64
C TYR A 52 -2.61 4.07 5.58
N VAL A 53 -2.12 2.91 6.03
CA VAL A 53 -2.87 1.67 6.02
C VAL A 53 -2.65 0.89 7.30
N GLN A 54 -3.73 0.36 7.86
CA GLN A 54 -3.66 -0.67 8.88
C GLN A 54 -3.59 -2.03 8.21
N ARG A 55 -2.79 -2.94 8.76
CA ARG A 55 -2.58 -4.27 8.18
C ARG A 55 -3.89 -5.00 7.83
N HIS A 56 -4.84 -5.01 8.76
CA HIS A 56 -6.13 -5.70 8.60
C HIS A 56 -7.09 -5.01 7.60
N THR A 57 -6.75 -3.83 7.08
CA THR A 57 -7.56 -3.11 6.09
C THR A 57 -6.91 -3.08 4.69
N MET A 58 -5.86 -3.88 4.46
CA MET A 58 -5.11 -3.86 3.20
C MET A 58 -5.98 -4.16 1.98
N ASP A 59 -6.84 -5.18 2.06
CA ASP A 59 -7.72 -5.58 0.96
C ASP A 59 -8.70 -4.46 0.57
N ASN A 60 -9.23 -3.75 1.57
CA ASN A 60 -10.09 -2.59 1.34
C ASN A 60 -9.33 -1.46 0.62
N LEU A 61 -8.06 -1.26 0.96
CA LEU A 61 -7.22 -0.28 0.27
C LEU A 61 -6.96 -0.68 -1.18
N ILE A 62 -6.68 -1.96 -1.45
CA ILE A 62 -6.50 -2.47 -2.81
C ILE A 62 -7.77 -2.25 -3.65
N SER A 63 -8.96 -2.54 -3.11
CA SER A 63 -10.23 -2.27 -3.79
C SER A 63 -10.38 -0.81 -4.19
N ARG A 64 -10.07 0.11 -3.28
CA ARG A 64 -10.10 1.56 -3.56
C ARG A 64 -9.13 1.98 -4.64
N PHE A 65 -7.90 1.43 -4.66
CA PHE A 65 -6.96 1.69 -5.76
C PHE A 65 -7.52 1.19 -7.09
N LYS A 66 -8.11 -0.01 -7.14
CA LYS A 66 -8.73 -0.54 -8.36
C LYS A 66 -9.90 0.33 -8.83
N GLU A 67 -10.78 0.73 -7.92
CA GLU A 67 -11.92 1.60 -8.25
C GLU A 67 -11.48 2.98 -8.74
N CYS A 68 -10.42 3.53 -8.15
CA CYS A 68 -9.92 4.84 -8.52
C CYS A 68 -9.15 4.81 -9.84
N TYR A 69 -8.42 3.73 -10.14
CA TYR A 69 -7.47 3.63 -11.27
C TYR A 69 -7.92 2.75 -12.44
N ALA A 70 -9.04 2.03 -12.33
CA ALA A 70 -9.76 1.47 -13.47
C ALA A 70 -10.20 2.58 -14.44
#